data_AF-A0A0F9MUL2-F1
#
_entry.id   AF-A0A0F9MUL2-F1
#
_cell.length_a   1.000
_cell.length_b   1.000
_cell.length_c   1.000
_cell.angle_alpha   90.00
_cell.angle_beta   90.00
_cell.angle_gamma   90.00
#
_symmetry.space_group_name_H-M   'P 1'
#
loop_
_entity.id
_entity.type
_entity.pdbx_description
1 polymer ?
#
loop_
_entity_poly.entity_id
_entity_poly.type
_entity_poly.pdbx_seq_one_letter_code
_entity_poly.pdbx_strand_id
1 'polypeptide(L)'
;MKNSKILPKNIITLTFLLILVLISIFTVTMVVNMQEIFSIPMFYFLLIVGYIIAIVGSIAIYRIIQQRRIPTFVKKAREMKKQIKKKKIIAESLLYPSKEEIIINKFGDRWSKIGLSLEDVIDIKSKKKEIT
;
A
#
# COMPACT_ATOMS: atom_id res chain seq x y z
N MET A 1 -7.34 56.23 -62.12
CA MET A 1 -8.11 57.25 -61.37
C MET A 1 -8.85 56.54 -60.23
N LYS A 2 -8.25 56.49 -59.03
CA LYS A 2 -8.80 55.71 -57.91
C LYS A 2 -9.80 56.57 -57.16
N ASN A 3 -11.08 56.43 -57.50
CA ASN A 3 -12.17 57.20 -56.91
C ASN A 3 -12.46 56.63 -55.50
N SER A 4 -11.62 56.95 -54.51
CA SER A 4 -11.87 56.56 -53.13
C SER A 4 -12.96 57.47 -52.56
N LYS A 5 -14.22 57.04 -52.68
CA LYS A 5 -15.34 57.64 -51.94
C LYS A 5 -15.04 57.50 -50.45
N ILE A 6 -14.58 58.59 -49.85
CA ILE A 6 -14.36 58.68 -48.40
C ILE A 6 -15.73 58.64 -47.76
N LEU A 7 -16.03 57.54 -47.07
CA LEU A 7 -17.28 57.42 -46.33
C LEU A 7 -17.37 58.54 -45.29
N PRO A 8 -18.53 59.21 -45.15
CA PRO A 8 -18.69 60.28 -44.16
C PRO A 8 -18.48 59.70 -42.76
N LYS A 9 -17.76 60.45 -41.91
CA LYS A 9 -17.33 60.06 -40.56
C LYS A 9 -18.47 59.49 -39.71
N ASN A 10 -19.70 60.02 -39.89
CA ASN A 10 -20.91 59.59 -39.19
C ASN A 10 -21.31 58.14 -39.49
N ILE A 11 -21.08 57.66 -40.72
CA ILE A 11 -21.38 56.27 -41.12
C ILE A 11 -20.36 55.33 -40.46
N ILE A 12 -19.09 55.73 -40.40
CA ILE A 12 -18.03 54.94 -39.74
C ILE A 12 -18.28 54.84 -38.23
N THR A 13 -18.71 55.93 -37.58
CA THR A 13 -19.04 55.91 -36.16
C THR A 13 -20.29 55.08 -35.87
N LEU A 14 -21.28 55.10 -36.76
CA LEU A 14 -22.51 54.32 -36.61
C LEU A 14 -22.25 52.82 -36.77
N THR A 15 -21.46 52.42 -37.77
CA THR A 15 -21.10 51.01 -37.96
C THR A 15 -20.24 50.48 -36.82
N PHE A 16 -19.31 51.29 -36.31
CA PHE A 16 -18.52 50.94 -35.12
C PHE A 16 -19.38 50.78 -33.87
N LEU A 17 -20.32 51.71 -33.63
CA LEU A 17 -21.25 51.64 -32.50
C LEU A 17 -22.16 50.42 -32.60
N LEU A 18 -22.65 50.09 -33.80
CA LEU A 18 -23.46 48.89 -34.04
C LEU A 18 -22.68 47.61 -33.73
N ILE A 19 -21.42 47.52 -34.17
CA ILE A 19 -20.54 46.37 -33.90
C ILE A 19 -20.27 46.25 -32.39
N LEU A 20 -20.03 47.36 -31.70
CA LEU A 20 -19.79 47.38 -30.26
C LEU A 20 -21.02 46.88 -29.48
N VAL A 21 -22.22 47.34 -29.87
CA VAL A 21 -23.48 46.91 -29.27
C VAL A 21 -23.71 45.42 -29.54
N LEU A 22 -23.50 44.94 -30.76
CA LEU A 22 -23.60 43.52 -31.11
C LEU A 22 -22.69 42.62 -30.27
N ILE A 23 -21.46 43.05 -29.97
CA ILE A 23 -20.52 42.29 -29.14
C ILE A 23 -20.99 42.22 -27.68
N SER A 24 -21.56 43.31 -27.15
CA SER A 24 -21.98 43.38 -25.74
C SER A 24 -23.19 42.50 -25.38
N ILE A 25 -23.99 42.08 -26.37
CA ILE A 25 -25.22 41.29 -26.16
C ILE A 25 -24.91 39.80 -25.96
N PHE A 26 -23.70 39.33 -26.32
CA PHE A 26 -23.31 37.93 -26.14
C PHE A 26 -22.78 37.68 -24.73
N THR A 27 -23.67 37.43 -23.78
CA THR A 27 -23.31 36.83 -22.50
C THR A 27 -23.13 35.33 -22.68
N VAL A 28 -21.88 34.84 -22.65
CA VAL A 28 -21.58 33.41 -22.64
C VAL A 28 -21.80 32.88 -21.23
N THR A 29 -22.94 32.25 -20.99
CA THR A 29 -23.20 31.52 -19.74
C THR A 29 -22.57 30.12 -19.86
N MET A 30 -21.38 29.93 -19.29
CA MET A 30 -20.84 28.59 -19.09
C MET A 30 -21.60 27.90 -17.96
N VAL A 31 -22.38 26.88 -18.31
CA VAL A 31 -22.96 25.96 -17.33
C VAL A 31 -21.92 24.86 -17.08
N VAL A 32 -21.25 24.92 -15.93
CA VAL A 32 -20.31 23.88 -15.50
C VAL A 32 -21.13 22.70 -14.99
N ASN A 33 -21.38 21.73 -15.87
CA ASN A 33 -22.01 20.47 -15.48
C ASN A 33 -20.97 19.64 -14.71
N MET A 34 -21.28 19.30 -13.45
CA MET A 34 -20.48 18.33 -12.71
C MET A 34 -20.64 16.97 -13.39
N GLN A 35 -19.53 16.27 -13.64
CA GLN A 35 -19.61 14.90 -14.13
C GLN A 35 -20.27 14.02 -13.06
N GLU A 36 -21.33 13.33 -13.43
CA GLU A 36 -22.09 12.44 -12.56
C GLU A 36 -21.73 10.98 -12.86
N ILE A 37 -21.67 10.18 -11.79
CA ILE A 37 -21.56 8.72 -11.87
C ILE A 37 -22.64 8.17 -10.94
N PHE A 38 -23.46 7.24 -11.41
CA PHE A 38 -24.59 6.67 -10.64
C PHE A 38 -25.54 7.74 -10.06
N SER A 39 -25.87 8.77 -10.85
CA SER A 39 -26.79 9.86 -10.45
C SER A 39 -26.32 10.69 -9.24
N ILE A 40 -25.03 10.59 -8.87
CA ILE A 40 -24.39 11.36 -7.81
C ILE A 40 -23.20 12.10 -8.43
N PRO A 41 -22.94 13.37 -8.06
CA PRO A 41 -21.74 14.06 -8.51
C PRO A 41 -20.48 13.28 -8.15
N MET A 42 -19.58 13.09 -9.11
CA MET A 42 -18.36 12.26 -8.98
C MET A 42 -17.51 12.61 -7.76
N PHE A 43 -17.50 13.90 -7.37
CA PHE A 43 -16.80 14.39 -6.18
C PHE A 43 -17.25 13.68 -4.88
N TYR A 44 -18.56 13.53 -4.66
CA TYR A 44 -19.07 12.88 -3.46
C TYR A 44 -18.77 11.39 -3.44
N PHE A 45 -18.81 10.74 -4.61
CA PHE A 45 -18.41 9.35 -4.75
C PHE A 45 -16.94 9.14 -4.34
N LEU A 46 -16.04 9.99 -4.83
CA LEU A 46 -14.62 9.94 -4.48
C LEU A 46 -14.39 10.19 -2.99
N LEU A 47 -15.14 11.10 -2.36
CA LEU A 47 -15.07 11.34 -0.92
C LEU A 47 -15.45 10.10 -0.11
N ILE A 48 -16.54 9.43 -0.47
CA ILE A 48 -17.00 8.22 0.22
C ILE A 48 -15.97 7.09 0.08
N VAL A 49 -15.49 6.86 -1.15
CA VAL A 49 -14.48 5.83 -1.41
C VAL A 49 -13.18 6.13 -0.66
N GLY A 50 -12.71 7.39 -0.71
CA GLY A 50 -11.51 7.82 0.02
C GLY A 50 -11.64 7.63 1.53
N TYR A 51 -12.81 7.95 2.10
CA TYR A 51 -13.10 7.75 3.51
C TYR A 51 -13.06 6.27 3.92
N ILE A 52 -13.67 5.39 3.13
CA ILE A 52 -13.64 3.94 3.39
C ILE A 52 -12.19 3.42 3.37
N ILE A 53 -11.40 3.83 2.38
CA ILE A 53 -9.99 3.43 2.26
C ILE A 53 -9.17 3.91 3.47
N ALA A 54 -9.39 5.14 3.92
CA ALA A 54 -8.68 5.70 5.08
C ALA A 54 -8.97 4.93 6.37
N ILE A 55 -10.24 4.58 6.62
CA ILE A 55 -10.62 3.77 7.79
C ILE A 55 -9.98 2.38 7.72
N VAL A 56 -10.13 1.70 6.60
CA VAL A 56 -9.61 0.33 6.42
C VAL A 56 -8.08 0.33 6.55
N GLY A 57 -7.40 1.32 5.95
CA GLY A 57 -5.96 1.51 6.05
C GLY A 57 -5.50 1.71 7.50
N SER A 58 -6.18 2.59 8.25
CA SER A 58 -5.86 2.84 9.67
C SER A 58 -5.97 1.58 10.52
N ILE A 59 -7.05 0.80 10.35
CA ILE A 59 -7.27 -0.46 11.09
C ILE A 59 -6.21 -1.51 10.71
N ALA A 60 -5.89 -1.63 9.42
CA ALA A 60 -4.90 -2.59 8.94
C ALA A 60 -3.51 -2.30 9.54
N ILE A 61 -3.07 -1.04 9.49
CA ILE A 61 -1.78 -0.61 10.04
C ILE A 61 -1.74 -0.88 11.55
N TYR A 62 -2.80 -0.55 12.28
CA TYR A 62 -2.90 -0.81 13.72
C TYR A 62 -2.72 -2.29 14.04
N ARG A 63 -3.40 -3.19 13.30
CA ARG A 63 -3.26 -4.65 13.49
C ARG A 63 -1.86 -5.15 13.16
N ILE A 64 -1.23 -4.64 12.10
CA ILE A 64 0.13 -5.04 11.70
C ILE A 64 1.13 -4.68 12.80
N ILE A 65 1.04 -3.46 13.36
CA ILE A 65 1.94 -3.00 14.43
C ILE A 65 1.76 -3.87 15.68
N GLN A 66 0.52 -4.18 16.07
CA GLN A 66 0.28 -5.06 17.21
C GLN A 66 0.87 -6.46 16.99
N GLN A 67 0.69 -7.04 15.80
CA GLN A 67 1.26 -8.37 15.50
C GLN A 67 2.78 -8.36 15.51
N ARG A 68 3.45 -7.27 15.10
CA ARG A 68 4.92 -7.17 15.14
C ARG A 68 5.47 -7.11 16.56
N ARG A 69 4.76 -6.46 17.50
CA ARG A 69 5.17 -6.36 18.91
C ARG A 69 5.13 -7.68 19.67
N ILE A 70 4.36 -8.67 19.22
CA ILE A 70 4.32 -9.98 19.86
C ILE A 70 5.66 -10.70 19.65
N PRO A 71 6.36 -11.12 20.72
CA PRO A 71 7.62 -11.85 20.61
C PRO A 71 7.48 -13.12 19.76
N THR A 72 8.54 -13.46 19.02
CA THR A 72 8.58 -14.65 18.14
C THR A 72 8.32 -15.95 18.90
N PHE A 73 8.78 -16.04 20.16
CA PHE A 73 8.53 -17.17 21.04
C PHE A 73 7.03 -17.42 21.27
N VAL A 74 6.29 -16.36 21.61
CA VAL A 74 4.84 -16.44 21.85
C VAL A 74 4.09 -16.79 20.57
N LYS A 75 4.56 -16.30 19.41
CA LYS A 75 3.99 -16.67 18.10
C LYS A 75 4.13 -18.17 17.82
N LYS A 76 5.34 -18.72 17.94
CA LYS A 76 5.60 -20.15 17.73
C LYS A 76 4.81 -21.03 18.71
N ALA A 77 4.76 -20.65 20.00
CA ALA A 77 3.96 -21.36 21.00
C ALA A 77 2.45 -21.36 20.68
N ARG A 78 1.93 -20.22 20.22
CA ARG A 78 0.53 -20.10 19.81
C ARG A 78 0.21 -20.93 18.56
N GLU A 79 1.14 -20.98 17.60
CA GLU A 79 1.02 -21.81 16.40
C GLU A 79 1.03 -23.31 16.74
N MET A 80 1.96 -23.75 17.59
CA MET A 80 1.97 -25.12 18.12
C MET A 80 0.65 -25.47 18.80
N LYS A 81 0.16 -24.63 19.72
CA LYS A 81 -1.14 -24.84 20.38
C LYS A 81 -2.28 -24.96 19.36
N LYS A 82 -2.27 -24.16 18.30
CA LYS A 82 -3.27 -24.19 17.23
C LYS A 82 -3.18 -25.48 16.41
N GLN A 83 -1.98 -25.98 16.12
CA GLN A 83 -1.77 -27.24 15.39
C GLN A 83 -2.17 -28.45 16.23
N ILE A 84 -1.82 -28.47 17.52
CA ILE A 84 -2.26 -29.48 18.50
C ILE A 84 -3.78 -29.51 18.59
N LYS A 85 -4.44 -28.35 18.74
CA LYS A 85 -5.92 -28.26 18.76
C LYS A 85 -6.55 -28.80 17.46
N LYS A 86 -5.86 -28.66 16.33
CA LYS A 86 -6.29 -29.17 15.02
C LYS A 86 -5.89 -30.64 14.78
N LYS A 87 -5.30 -31.32 15.77
CA LYS A 87 -4.80 -32.70 15.66
C LYS A 87 -3.87 -32.92 14.44
N LYS A 88 -3.12 -31.89 14.04
CA LYS A 88 -2.15 -32.00 12.94
C LYS A 88 -0.78 -32.42 13.49
N ILE A 89 -0.04 -33.19 12.71
CA ILE A 89 1.37 -33.51 12.98
C ILE A 89 2.12 -32.17 13.09
N ILE A 90 2.85 -32.01 14.19
CA ILE A 90 3.62 -30.79 14.47
C ILE A 90 4.85 -30.82 13.57
N ALA A 91 5.06 -29.75 12.79
CA ALA A 91 6.27 -29.62 11.99
C ALA A 91 7.48 -29.43 12.92
N GLU A 92 8.58 -30.12 12.64
CA GLU A 92 9.82 -30.08 13.44
C GLU A 92 10.40 -28.65 13.54
N SER A 93 10.12 -27.78 12.57
CA SER A 93 10.48 -26.36 12.58
C SER A 93 9.77 -25.52 13.66
N LEU A 94 8.67 -26.02 14.23
CA LEU A 94 7.98 -25.41 15.36
C LEU A 94 8.53 -25.90 16.70
N LEU A 95 9.15 -27.07 16.73
CA LEU A 95 9.86 -27.55 17.91
C LEU A 95 11.04 -26.60 18.16
N TYR A 96 11.24 -26.28 19.43
CA TYR A 96 12.39 -25.47 19.81
C TYR A 96 13.66 -26.29 19.52
N PRO A 97 14.65 -25.74 18.80
CA PRO A 97 15.89 -26.46 18.56
C PRO A 97 16.52 -26.80 19.91
N SER A 98 17.15 -27.97 19.99
CA SER A 98 17.74 -28.42 21.25
C SER A 98 18.85 -27.47 21.69
N LYS A 99 19.20 -27.49 22.99
CA LYS A 99 20.29 -26.63 23.51
C LYS A 99 21.57 -26.85 22.71
N GLU A 100 21.80 -28.09 22.31
CA GLU A 100 22.97 -28.51 21.55
C GLU A 100 22.96 -27.94 20.11
N GLU A 101 21.81 -27.96 19.41
CA GLU A 101 21.68 -27.32 18.08
C GLU A 101 21.91 -25.81 18.11
N ILE A 102 21.45 -25.13 19.17
CA ILE A 102 21.68 -23.69 19.35
C ILE A 102 23.16 -23.38 19.54
N ILE A 103 23.88 -24.24 20.26
CA ILE A 103 25.32 -24.09 20.52
C ILE A 103 26.11 -24.28 19.21
N ILE A 104 25.79 -25.30 18.41
CA ILE A 104 26.39 -25.47 17.08
C ILE A 104 26.12 -24.26 16.19
N ASN A 105 24.88 -23.79 16.10
CA ASN A 105 24.56 -22.71 15.18
C ASN A 105 25.25 -21.37 15.57
N LYS A 106 25.53 -21.14 16.86
CA LYS A 106 26.24 -19.93 17.33
C LYS A 106 27.76 -20.01 17.34
N PHE A 107 28.31 -21.23 17.45
CA PHE A 107 29.74 -21.43 17.69
C PHE A 107 30.42 -22.37 16.68
N GLY A 108 29.68 -23.16 15.92
CA GLY A 108 30.18 -24.11 14.93
C GLY A 108 31.13 -23.48 13.93
N ASP A 109 30.79 -22.32 13.36
CA ASP A 109 31.68 -21.60 12.44
C ASP A 109 33.00 -21.17 13.06
N ARG A 110 32.99 -20.83 14.36
CA ARG A 110 34.19 -20.39 15.09
C ARG A 110 35.08 -21.57 15.46
N TRP A 111 34.48 -22.72 15.78
CA TRP A 111 35.22 -23.93 16.11
C TRP A 111 35.73 -24.67 14.87
N SER A 112 34.97 -24.63 13.77
CA SER A 112 35.39 -25.12 12.45
C SER A 112 36.66 -24.43 11.96
N LYS A 113 36.82 -23.13 12.24
CA LYS A 113 38.06 -22.38 11.96
C LYS A 113 39.29 -22.87 12.74
N ILE A 114 39.09 -23.55 13.87
CA ILE A 114 40.16 -24.12 14.71
C ILE A 114 40.35 -25.62 14.38
N GLY A 115 39.67 -26.14 13.35
CA GLY A 115 39.74 -27.54 12.94
C GLY A 115 38.96 -28.49 13.85
N LEU A 116 38.06 -27.96 14.69
CA LEU A 116 37.25 -28.74 15.62
C LEU A 116 35.77 -28.68 15.20
N SER A 117 35.18 -29.84 14.95
CA SER A 117 33.74 -29.99 14.69
C SER A 117 32.98 -30.07 16.01
N LEU A 118 32.20 -29.03 16.29
CA LEU A 118 31.38 -28.99 17.51
C LEU A 118 30.30 -30.08 17.50
N GLU A 119 29.85 -30.52 16.32
CA GLU A 119 28.91 -31.63 16.18
C GLU A 119 29.45 -32.96 16.73
N ASP A 120 30.75 -33.19 16.61
CA ASP A 120 31.38 -34.44 17.02
C ASP A 120 31.73 -34.43 18.52
N VAL A 121 32.02 -33.25 19.10
CA VAL A 121 32.28 -33.10 20.55
C VAL A 121 30.99 -33.21 21.37
N ILE A 122 29.86 -32.73 20.84
CA ILE A 122 28.58 -32.71 21.56
C ILE A 122 27.78 -34.02 21.32
N ASP A 123 28.32 -34.96 20.53
CA ASP A 123 27.74 -36.28 20.20
C ASP A 123 26.25 -36.26 19.80
N ILE A 124 25.85 -35.25 19.02
CA ILE A 124 24.45 -35.08 18.59
C ILE A 124 24.10 -36.04 17.45
N LYS A 125 25.13 -36.50 16.70
CA LYS A 125 24.97 -37.50 15.63
C LYS A 125 24.44 -38.84 16.16
N SER A 126 24.78 -39.26 17.38
CA SER A 126 24.26 -40.49 17.98
C SER A 126 22.79 -40.31 18.40
N LYS A 127 22.46 -39.20 19.06
CA LYS A 127 21.11 -38.87 19.54
C LYS A 127 20.06 -38.68 18.44
N LYS A 128 20.42 -38.08 17.30
CA LYS A 128 19.48 -37.86 16.18
C LYS A 128 19.02 -39.17 15.54
N LYS A 129 19.83 -40.22 15.63
CA LYS A 129 19.57 -41.54 15.05
C LYS A 129 18.61 -42.40 15.87
N GLU A 130 18.38 -42.04 17.13
CA GLU A 130 17.51 -42.77 18.07
C GLU A 130 16.05 -42.26 18.06
N ILE A 131 15.81 -41.08 17.48
CA ILE A 131 14.51 -40.38 17.47
C ILE A 131 13.80 -40.53 16.11
N THR A 132 14.45 -41.13 15.10
CA THR A 132 13.87 -41.45 13.78
C THR A 132 13.30 -42.86 13.78
#